data_AF-A0A3D0W6X8-F1
#
_entry.id   AF-A0A3D0W6X8-F1
#
_cell.length_a   1.000
_cell.length_b   1.000
_cell.length_c   1.000
_cell.angle_alpha   90.00
_cell.angle_beta   90.00
_cell.angle_gamma   90.00
#
_symmetry.space_group_name_H-M   'P 1'
#
loop_
_entity.id
_entity.type
_entity.pdbx_description
1 polymer ?
#
loop_
_entity_poly.entity_id
_entity_poly.type
_entity_poly.pdbx_seq_one_letter_code
_entity_poly.pdbx_strand_id
1 'polypeptide(L)'
;MSSSELNRPLPKEEVISLYKSQGKIQPRGVDGYFARIRWLMVWLTQIYFYGMPWLQWGGRQALLFDLDGKRFYIYGLVLYPQDLIYLTAILIISALSLFLFTAVAGRLWCGFTCPQTVYTEIFMWIESKIEGNHMARKKLDDMPWTPKKFGIRSSKHFVWLLFAFWTGFTFVGYFTPIRDLFAEVRYLSTGPWETFWLFFYTFATYGNAGFMREQVCKYMCPYARFQSAMFDKDTLIVSYDRERGEPRGGRSSHADHQALGDCIDCHICMQVCPTGIDIREGLQY
;
A
#
# COMPACT_ATOMS: atom_id res chain seq x y z
N MET A 1 -28.70 -54.42 13.67
CA MET A 1 -27.58 -53.45 13.60
C MET A 1 -26.65 -53.71 14.77
N SER A 2 -25.39 -54.02 14.49
CA SER A 2 -24.40 -54.46 15.48
C SER A 2 -24.03 -53.31 16.42
N SER A 3 -23.94 -53.60 17.72
CA SER A 3 -23.50 -52.71 18.81
C SER A 3 -22.07 -52.18 18.68
N SER A 4 -21.35 -52.52 17.60
CA SER A 4 -20.00 -52.03 17.28
C SER A 4 -19.96 -50.67 16.57
N GLU A 5 -21.07 -50.17 16.03
CA GLU A 5 -21.10 -48.86 15.35
C GLU A 5 -21.30 -47.67 16.31
N LEU A 6 -21.67 -47.90 17.56
CA LEU A 6 -21.96 -46.84 18.54
C LEU A 6 -20.72 -46.26 19.24
N ASN A 7 -19.51 -46.80 18.95
CA ASN A 7 -18.25 -46.42 19.61
C ASN A 7 -17.22 -45.81 18.64
N ARG A 8 -17.67 -45.17 17.55
CA ARG A 8 -16.76 -44.42 16.70
C ARG A 8 -16.42 -43.09 17.40
N PRO A 9 -15.16 -42.81 17.76
CA PRO A 9 -14.79 -41.52 18.34
C PRO A 9 -15.19 -40.41 17.37
N LEU A 10 -15.91 -39.41 17.87
CA LEU A 10 -16.25 -38.22 17.10
C LEU A 10 -14.95 -37.61 16.55
N PRO A 11 -14.93 -37.16 15.28
CA PRO A 11 -13.77 -36.50 14.72
C PRO A 11 -13.39 -35.33 15.63
N LYS A 12 -12.13 -35.30 16.08
CA LYS A 12 -11.60 -34.18 16.85
C LYS A 12 -11.85 -32.90 16.05
N GLU A 13 -12.54 -31.95 16.65
CA GLU A 13 -12.60 -30.57 16.14
C GLU A 13 -11.17 -30.05 16.08
N GLU A 14 -10.55 -30.09 14.90
CA GLU A 14 -9.37 -29.28 14.63
C GLU A 14 -9.82 -27.83 14.60
N VAL A 15 -9.46 -27.09 15.65
CA VAL A 15 -9.52 -25.63 15.62
C VAL A 15 -8.55 -25.18 14.54
N ILE A 16 -9.07 -24.98 13.32
CA ILE A 16 -8.34 -24.33 12.25
C ILE A 16 -8.09 -22.91 12.76
N SER A 17 -6.87 -22.64 13.21
CA SER A 17 -6.45 -21.26 13.48
C SER A 17 -6.54 -20.49 12.17
N LEU A 18 -7.64 -19.74 12.00
CA LEU A 18 -7.85 -18.85 10.86
C LEU A 18 -6.79 -17.73 10.80
N TYR A 19 -6.01 -17.57 11.88
CA TYR A 19 -4.90 -16.64 11.97
C TYR A 19 -3.57 -17.38 11.88
N LYS A 20 -2.95 -17.35 10.70
CA LYS A 20 -1.53 -17.67 10.52
C LYS A 20 -0.76 -16.38 10.76
N SER A 21 -0.14 -16.21 11.93
CA SER A 21 0.75 -15.07 12.16
C SER A 21 1.96 -15.22 11.23
N GLN A 22 1.91 -14.59 10.05
CA GLN A 22 3.11 -14.45 9.23
C GLN A 22 4.13 -13.66 10.07
N GLY A 23 5.31 -14.25 10.29
CA GLY A 23 6.41 -13.53 10.92
C GLY A 23 6.67 -12.22 10.17
N LYS A 24 7.04 -11.16 10.90
CA LYS A 24 7.29 -9.84 10.32
C LYS A 24 8.35 -9.94 9.22
N ILE A 25 7.91 -9.84 7.97
CA ILE A 25 8.82 -9.82 6.82
C ILE A 25 9.43 -8.43 6.75
N GLN A 26 10.75 -8.38 6.71
CA GLN A 26 11.49 -7.15 6.45
C GLN A 26 11.87 -7.19 4.96
N PRO A 27 11.18 -6.52 4.04
CA PRO A 27 11.56 -6.60 2.63
C PRO A 27 12.88 -5.87 2.38
N ARG A 28 13.71 -6.43 1.49
CA ARG A 28 14.94 -5.79 1.01
C ARG A 28 14.60 -4.69 0.00
N GLY A 29 15.25 -3.54 0.12
CA GLY A 29 15.13 -2.44 -0.84
C GLY A 29 15.68 -2.83 -2.22
N VAL A 30 15.07 -2.29 -3.27
CA VAL A 30 15.43 -2.55 -4.67
C VAL A 30 15.76 -1.26 -5.40
N ASP A 31 16.80 -1.32 -6.22
CA ASP A 31 17.21 -0.24 -7.11
C ASP A 31 17.10 -0.71 -8.57
N GLY A 32 16.68 0.17 -9.47
CA GLY A 32 16.51 -0.16 -10.88
C GLY A 32 15.60 0.78 -11.62
N TYR A 33 15.36 0.51 -12.91
CA TYR A 33 14.48 1.33 -13.75
C TYR A 33 13.05 1.40 -13.22
N PHE A 34 12.41 0.25 -12.98
CA PHE A 34 11.05 0.20 -12.46
C PHE A 34 10.91 0.74 -11.02
N ALA A 35 11.95 0.62 -10.19
CA ALA A 35 11.98 1.24 -8.87
C ALA A 35 11.99 2.77 -8.98
N ARG A 36 12.77 3.34 -9.91
CA ARG A 36 12.79 4.79 -10.18
C ARG A 36 11.46 5.29 -10.71
N ILE A 37 10.80 4.57 -11.62
CA ILE A 37 9.45 4.91 -12.10
C ILE A 37 8.43 4.89 -10.97
N ARG A 38 8.51 3.89 -10.08
CA ARG A 38 7.61 3.83 -8.92
C ARG A 38 7.77 5.06 -8.03
N TRP A 39 9.00 5.46 -7.74
CA TRP A 39 9.26 6.69 -6.99
C TRP A 39 8.80 7.95 -7.71
N LEU A 40 8.93 8.01 -9.04
CA LEU A 40 8.36 9.10 -9.82
C LEU A 40 6.83 9.18 -9.63
N MET A 41 6.12 8.05 -9.70
CA MET A 41 4.67 8.02 -9.47
C MET A 41 4.29 8.39 -8.03
N VAL A 42 5.06 7.94 -7.05
CA VAL A 42 4.92 8.38 -5.65
C VAL A 42 5.04 9.90 -5.58
N TRP A 43 6.09 10.50 -6.12
CA TRP A 43 6.25 11.97 -6.11
C TRP A 43 5.11 12.69 -6.83
N LEU A 44 4.73 12.26 -8.04
CA LEU A 44 3.65 12.88 -8.81
C LEU A 44 2.31 12.85 -8.05
N THR A 45 1.95 11.69 -7.51
CA THR A 45 0.69 11.53 -6.74
C THR A 45 0.70 12.34 -5.46
N GLN A 46 1.83 12.37 -4.73
CA GLN A 46 1.96 13.15 -3.49
C GLN A 46 2.00 14.65 -3.74
N ILE A 47 2.69 15.13 -4.79
CA ILE A 47 2.70 16.55 -5.17
C ILE A 47 1.28 17.01 -5.53
N TYR A 48 0.55 16.20 -6.31
CA TYR A 48 -0.84 16.50 -6.63
C TYR A 48 -1.71 16.51 -5.36
N PHE A 49 -1.64 15.46 -4.55
CA PHE A 49 -2.47 15.33 -3.34
C PHE A 49 -2.20 16.44 -2.32
N TYR A 50 -0.93 16.74 -2.02
CA TYR A 50 -0.58 17.79 -1.07
C TYR A 50 -0.70 19.20 -1.64
N GLY A 51 -0.47 19.39 -2.94
CA GLY A 51 -0.48 20.70 -3.57
C GLY A 51 -1.87 21.20 -3.93
N MET A 52 -2.77 20.31 -4.35
CA MET A 52 -4.09 20.68 -4.88
C MET A 52 -4.94 21.54 -3.94
N PRO A 53 -5.08 21.23 -2.63
CA PRO A 53 -5.88 22.05 -1.73
C PRO A 53 -5.36 23.49 -1.57
N TRP A 54 -4.06 23.73 -1.79
CA TRP A 54 -3.47 25.07 -1.64
C TRP A 54 -3.71 25.95 -2.88
N LEU A 55 -3.98 25.34 -4.03
CA LEU A 55 -4.20 26.06 -5.27
C LEU A 55 -5.49 26.88 -5.19
N GLN A 56 -5.41 28.13 -5.60
CA GLN A 56 -6.55 29.05 -5.66
C GLN A 56 -6.98 29.23 -7.11
N TRP A 57 -8.29 29.22 -7.35
CA TRP A 57 -8.89 29.41 -8.65
C TRP A 57 -10.09 30.37 -8.52
N GLY A 58 -9.98 31.56 -9.12
CA GLY A 58 -11.07 32.56 -9.08
C GLY A 58 -11.41 33.08 -7.68
N GLY A 59 -10.43 33.19 -6.78
CA GLY A 59 -10.61 33.73 -5.42
C GLY A 59 -11.06 32.71 -4.37
N ARG A 60 -11.15 31.42 -4.72
CA ARG A 60 -11.46 30.31 -3.81
C ARG A 60 -10.51 29.14 -4.03
N GLN A 61 -10.50 28.18 -3.11
CA GLN A 61 -9.74 26.92 -3.27
C GLN A 61 -10.18 26.17 -4.54
N ALA A 62 -9.20 25.67 -5.30
CA ALA A 62 -9.44 25.06 -6.61
C ALA A 62 -10.21 23.74 -6.50
N LEU A 63 -9.91 22.89 -5.52
CA LEU A 63 -10.65 21.66 -5.27
C LEU A 63 -11.10 21.65 -3.80
N LEU A 64 -12.41 21.85 -3.60
CA LEU A 64 -13.02 21.91 -2.27
C LEU A 64 -14.37 21.20 -2.30
N PHE A 65 -14.55 20.23 -1.41
CA PHE A 65 -15.79 19.50 -1.21
C PHE A 65 -16.53 20.05 0.01
N ASP A 66 -17.27 21.13 -0.20
CA ASP A 66 -18.01 21.84 0.86
C ASP A 66 -19.29 21.07 1.21
N LEU A 67 -19.23 20.34 2.33
CA LEU A 67 -20.33 19.53 2.84
C LEU A 67 -21.45 20.39 3.44
N ASP A 68 -21.12 21.52 4.06
CA ASP A 68 -22.09 22.42 4.70
C ASP A 68 -22.91 23.17 3.65
N GLY A 69 -22.23 23.74 2.66
CA GLY A 69 -22.85 24.39 1.51
C GLY A 69 -23.44 23.41 0.50
N LYS A 70 -23.17 22.10 0.64
CA LYS A 70 -23.54 21.01 -0.27
C LYS A 70 -23.11 21.31 -1.71
N ARG A 71 -21.90 21.85 -1.88
CA ARG A 71 -21.35 22.26 -3.18
C ARG A 71 -19.98 21.64 -3.35
N PHE A 72 -19.75 21.05 -4.52
CA PHE A 72 -18.43 20.55 -4.87
C PHE A 72 -17.79 21.51 -5.87
N TYR A 73 -16.69 22.14 -5.45
CA TYR A 73 -15.91 23.07 -6.25
C TYR A 73 -14.77 22.31 -6.91
N ILE A 74 -14.81 22.19 -8.24
CA ILE A 74 -13.78 21.51 -9.05
C ILE A 74 -13.27 22.51 -10.09
N TYR A 75 -12.21 23.22 -9.75
CA TYR A 75 -11.67 24.37 -10.48
C TYR A 75 -12.75 25.43 -10.74
N GLY A 76 -13.10 25.64 -12.01
CA GLY A 76 -14.18 26.54 -12.43
C GLY A 76 -15.59 25.95 -12.28
N LEU A 77 -15.72 24.63 -12.14
CA LEU A 77 -17.01 23.94 -12.05
C LEU A 77 -17.54 24.01 -10.61
N VAL A 78 -18.85 24.27 -10.50
CA VAL A 78 -19.59 24.22 -9.24
C VAL A 78 -20.68 23.19 -9.42
N LEU A 79 -20.54 22.04 -8.76
CA LEU A 79 -21.54 20.99 -8.81
C LEU A 79 -22.48 21.13 -7.62
N TYR A 80 -23.78 21.23 -7.93
CA TYR A 80 -24.84 21.18 -6.94
C TYR A 80 -25.28 19.73 -6.71
N PRO A 81 -26.06 19.44 -5.66
CA PRO A 81 -26.53 18.08 -5.38
C PRO A 81 -27.36 17.46 -6.52
N GLN A 82 -28.01 18.28 -7.36
CA GLN A 82 -28.72 17.82 -8.55
C GLN A 82 -27.78 17.37 -9.69
N ASP A 83 -26.54 17.87 -9.71
CA ASP A 83 -25.51 17.55 -10.70
C ASP A 83 -24.73 16.28 -10.34
N LEU A 84 -25.13 15.57 -9.28
CA LEU A 84 -24.51 14.32 -8.82
C LEU A 84 -24.54 13.21 -9.89
N ILE A 85 -25.40 13.34 -10.90
CA ILE A 85 -25.42 12.43 -12.05
C ILE A 85 -24.10 12.49 -12.85
N TYR A 86 -23.50 13.67 -12.99
CA TYR A 86 -22.20 13.82 -13.67
C TYR A 86 -21.09 13.19 -12.84
N LEU A 87 -21.12 13.38 -11.51
CA LEU A 87 -20.18 12.72 -10.60
C LEU A 87 -20.30 11.19 -10.70
N THR A 88 -21.53 10.67 -10.69
CA THR A 88 -21.79 9.23 -10.85
C THR A 88 -21.25 8.70 -12.18
N ALA A 89 -21.50 9.41 -13.29
CA ALA A 89 -20.97 9.04 -14.60
C ALA A 89 -19.43 9.00 -14.62
N ILE A 90 -18.78 10.01 -14.03
CA ILE A 90 -17.31 10.06 -13.91
C ILE A 90 -16.78 8.87 -13.08
N LEU A 91 -17.45 8.53 -11.98
CA LEU A 91 -17.06 7.40 -11.14
C LEU A 91 -17.21 6.05 -11.87
N ILE A 92 -18.30 5.88 -12.63
CA ILE A 92 -18.51 4.68 -13.47
C ILE A 92 -17.42 4.57 -14.53
N ILE A 93 -17.14 5.65 -15.27
CA ILE A 93 -16.08 5.67 -16.28
C ILE A 93 -14.72 5.38 -15.63
N SER A 94 -14.44 5.95 -14.47
CA SER A 94 -13.19 5.69 -13.73
C SER A 94 -13.06 4.23 -13.31
N ALA A 95 -14.14 3.62 -12.80
CA ALA A 95 -14.16 2.21 -12.42
C ALA A 95 -13.96 1.28 -13.63
N LEU A 96 -14.70 1.52 -14.73
CA LEU A 96 -14.55 0.77 -15.97
C LEU A 96 -13.15 0.94 -16.59
N SER A 97 -12.59 2.14 -16.55
CA SER A 97 -11.23 2.42 -17.03
C SER A 97 -10.20 1.68 -16.19
N LEU A 98 -10.37 1.64 -14.86
CA LEU A 98 -9.50 0.88 -13.98
C LEU A 98 -9.59 -0.62 -14.29
N PHE A 99 -10.80 -1.17 -14.50
CA PHE A 99 -10.98 -2.57 -14.86
C PHE A 99 -10.35 -2.91 -16.21
N LEU A 100 -10.57 -2.09 -17.23
CA LEU A 100 -9.93 -2.25 -18.54
C LEU A 100 -8.40 -2.22 -18.42
N PHE A 101 -7.86 -1.26 -17.68
CA PHE A 101 -6.42 -1.17 -17.41
C PHE A 101 -5.89 -2.43 -16.70
N THR A 102 -6.69 -3.01 -15.81
CA THR A 102 -6.34 -4.23 -15.09
C THR A 102 -6.31 -5.45 -15.99
N ALA A 103 -7.29 -5.59 -16.88
CA ALA A 103 -7.36 -6.69 -17.83
C ALA A 103 -6.17 -6.66 -18.80
N VAL A 104 -5.76 -5.47 -19.25
CA VAL A 104 -4.64 -5.34 -20.20
C VAL A 104 -3.28 -5.44 -19.49
N ALA A 105 -3.10 -4.72 -18.38
CA ALA A 105 -1.79 -4.47 -17.78
C ALA A 105 -1.60 -5.11 -16.40
N GLY A 106 -2.51 -5.98 -15.98
CA GLY A 106 -2.42 -6.75 -14.74
C GLY A 106 -2.33 -5.86 -13.50
N ARG A 107 -1.24 -5.97 -12.73
CA ARG A 107 -1.07 -5.32 -11.41
C ARG A 107 -0.37 -3.95 -11.44
N LEU A 108 -0.20 -3.31 -12.61
CA LEU A 108 0.51 -2.03 -12.67
C LEU A 108 -0.12 -0.94 -11.79
N TRP A 109 -1.46 -0.82 -11.75
CA TRP A 109 -2.12 0.18 -10.90
C TRP A 109 -1.79 -0.02 -9.42
N CYS A 110 -2.00 -1.26 -8.95
CA CYS A 110 -1.69 -1.67 -7.59
C CYS A 110 -0.21 -1.46 -7.24
N GLY A 111 0.71 -1.69 -8.18
CA GLY A 111 2.16 -1.59 -7.94
C GLY A 111 2.74 -0.18 -7.97
N PHE A 112 2.10 0.77 -8.68
CA PHE A 112 2.70 2.09 -8.95
C PHE A 112 1.89 3.29 -8.43
N THR A 113 0.57 3.20 -8.37
CA THR A 113 -0.28 4.40 -8.15
C THR A 113 -1.31 4.22 -7.03
N CYS A 114 -1.64 2.97 -6.67
CA CYS A 114 -2.60 2.70 -5.59
C CYS A 114 -2.19 3.41 -4.28
N PRO A 115 -3.10 4.15 -3.61
CA PRO A 115 -2.78 4.90 -2.40
C PRO A 115 -2.13 4.04 -1.31
N GLN A 116 -2.63 2.83 -1.08
CA GLN A 116 -2.07 1.92 -0.07
C GLN A 116 -0.60 1.61 -0.36
N THR A 117 -0.25 1.36 -1.62
CA THR A 117 1.13 1.07 -2.03
C THR A 117 2.01 2.32 -1.91
N VAL A 118 1.52 3.48 -2.35
CA VAL A 118 2.26 4.74 -2.28
C VAL A 118 2.62 5.08 -0.83
N TYR A 119 1.65 5.04 0.09
CA TYR A 119 1.90 5.32 1.50
C TYR A 119 2.76 4.24 2.17
N THR A 120 2.55 2.96 1.87
CA THR A 120 3.40 1.88 2.43
C THR A 120 4.85 2.03 1.97
N GLU A 121 5.09 2.37 0.69
CA GLU A 121 6.43 2.61 0.15
C GLU A 121 7.12 3.79 0.86
N ILE A 122 6.40 4.90 1.10
CA ILE A 122 6.93 6.05 1.86
C ILE A 122 7.27 5.65 3.30
N PHE A 123 6.38 4.93 3.99
CA PHE A 123 6.62 4.49 5.37
C PHE A 123 7.82 3.54 5.47
N MET A 124 7.94 2.60 4.54
CA MET A 124 9.08 1.69 4.45
C MET A 124 10.38 2.43 4.12
N TRP A 125 10.31 3.45 3.27
CA TRP A 125 11.46 4.31 2.96
C TRP A 125 11.94 5.07 4.20
N ILE A 126 11.02 5.71 4.95
CA ILE A 126 11.32 6.37 6.22
C ILE A 126 11.95 5.35 7.21
N GLU A 127 11.36 4.17 7.33
CA GLU A 127 11.88 3.11 8.19
C GLU A 127 13.29 2.67 7.76
N SER A 128 13.55 2.53 6.46
CA SER A 128 14.87 2.15 5.95
C SER A 128 15.93 3.23 6.18
N LYS A 129 15.53 4.51 6.18
CA LYS A 129 16.45 5.63 6.46
C LYS A 129 16.81 5.75 7.93
N ILE A 130 15.89 5.42 8.83
CA ILE A 130 16.10 5.53 10.29
C ILE A 130 16.70 4.24 10.87
N GLU A 131 16.18 3.07 10.49
CA GLU A 131 16.61 1.77 11.05
C GLU A 131 17.68 1.07 10.21
N GLY A 132 17.89 1.50 8.96
CA GLY A 132 18.88 0.95 8.04
C GLY A 132 18.35 -0.13 7.11
N ASN A 133 19.27 -0.88 6.50
CA ASN A 133 18.95 -1.92 5.52
C ASN A 133 18.19 -3.11 6.16
N HIS A 134 17.74 -4.05 5.32
CA HIS A 134 17.03 -5.26 5.77
C HIS A 134 17.73 -6.00 6.93
N MET A 135 19.04 -6.22 6.81
CA MET A 135 19.83 -6.94 7.81
C MET A 135 19.95 -6.16 9.13
N ALA A 136 20.11 -4.84 9.05
CA ALA A 136 20.14 -3.96 10.21
C ALA A 136 18.80 -3.98 10.97
N ARG A 137 17.68 -3.94 10.24
CA ARG A 137 16.34 -4.05 10.82
C ARG A 137 16.09 -5.39 11.49
N LYS A 138 16.48 -6.49 10.84
CA LYS A 138 16.40 -7.83 11.43
C LYS A 138 17.23 -7.93 12.71
N LYS A 139 18.49 -7.48 12.67
CA LYS A 139 19.34 -7.41 13.87
C LYS A 139 18.74 -6.54 14.97
N LEU A 140 18.12 -5.40 14.63
CA LEU A 140 17.46 -4.51 15.58
C LEU A 140 16.20 -5.13 16.18
N ASP A 141 15.44 -5.92 15.42
CA ASP A 141 14.31 -6.71 15.93
C ASP A 141 14.82 -7.73 16.98
N ASP A 142 15.91 -8.46 16.69
CA ASP A 142 16.49 -9.52 17.54
C ASP A 142 17.22 -9.00 18.81
N MET A 143 17.66 -7.74 18.83
CA MET A 143 18.36 -7.15 19.98
C MET A 143 17.45 -6.91 21.20
N PRO A 144 17.96 -7.01 22.45
CA PRO A 144 17.21 -6.61 23.64
C PRO A 144 16.89 -5.10 23.64
N TRP A 145 15.88 -4.71 24.43
CA TRP A 145 15.51 -3.30 24.61
C TRP A 145 16.64 -2.53 25.28
N THR A 146 17.40 -1.78 24.48
CA THR A 146 18.45 -0.86 24.91
C THR A 146 18.01 0.58 24.66
N PRO A 147 18.56 1.59 25.37
CA PRO A 147 18.25 3.00 25.10
C PRO A 147 18.47 3.41 23.63
N LYS A 148 19.49 2.83 22.99
CA LYS A 148 19.74 3.01 21.56
C LYS A 148 18.61 2.45 20.69
N LYS A 149 18.14 1.22 20.97
CA LYS A 149 17.01 0.61 20.25
C LYS A 149 15.73 1.44 20.44
N PHE A 150 15.47 1.88 21.68
CA PHE A 150 14.33 2.75 21.97
C PHE A 150 14.41 4.06 21.19
N GLY A 151 15.56 4.75 21.20
CA GLY A 151 15.77 5.98 20.44
C GLY A 151 15.47 5.81 18.94
N ILE A 152 16.04 4.78 18.31
CA ILE A 152 15.83 4.50 16.88
C ILE A 152 14.34 4.22 16.58
N ARG A 153 13.68 3.39 17.39
CA ARG A 153 12.25 3.05 17.19
C ARG A 153 11.36 4.26 17.41
N SER A 154 11.58 5.01 18.49
CA SER A 154 10.82 6.22 18.80
C SER A 154 11.00 7.28 17.73
N SER A 155 12.21 7.48 17.21
CA SER A 155 12.44 8.39 16.07
C SER A 155 11.66 7.96 14.83
N LYS A 156 11.62 6.66 14.51
CA LYS A 156 10.77 6.17 13.40
C LYS A 156 9.31 6.49 13.62
N HIS A 157 8.76 6.11 14.78
CA HIS A 157 7.34 6.33 15.08
C HIS A 157 6.99 7.82 15.11
N PHE A 158 7.90 8.67 15.58
CA PHE A 158 7.74 10.11 15.54
C PHE A 158 7.63 10.64 14.10
N VAL A 159 8.55 10.25 13.21
CA VAL A 159 8.50 10.68 11.80
C VAL A 159 7.28 10.11 11.08
N TRP A 160 6.91 8.86 11.35
CA TRP A 160 5.66 8.26 10.84
C TRP A 160 4.43 9.02 11.30
N LEU A 161 4.37 9.41 12.57
CA LEU A 161 3.24 10.16 13.12
C LEU A 161 3.15 11.56 12.52
N LEU A 162 4.28 12.27 12.37
CA LEU A 162 4.31 13.59 11.71
C LEU A 162 3.81 13.50 10.26
N PHE A 163 4.28 12.50 9.51
CA PHE A 163 3.86 12.31 8.13
C PHE A 163 2.37 11.91 8.05
N ALA A 164 1.90 11.01 8.91
CA ALA A 164 0.49 10.63 8.99
C ALA A 164 -0.39 11.81 9.38
N PHE A 165 0.07 12.68 10.30
CA PHE A 165 -0.62 13.88 10.69
C PHE A 165 -0.75 14.88 9.55
N TRP A 166 0.35 15.11 8.81
CA TRP A 166 0.33 15.93 7.59
C TRP A 166 -0.63 15.38 6.52
N THR A 167 -0.66 14.05 6.38
CA THR A 167 -1.59 13.36 5.47
C THR A 167 -3.05 13.58 5.89
N GLY A 168 -3.36 13.39 7.19
CA GLY A 168 -4.69 13.63 7.75
C GLY A 168 -5.13 15.09 7.61
N PHE A 169 -4.23 16.04 7.90
CA PHE A 169 -4.45 17.47 7.71
C PHE A 169 -4.84 17.80 6.27
N THR A 170 -4.10 17.25 5.31
CA THR A 170 -4.37 17.48 3.89
C THR A 170 -5.70 16.87 3.46
N PHE A 171 -6.05 15.68 3.95
CA PHE A 171 -7.35 15.06 3.70
C PHE A 171 -8.50 15.94 4.19
N VAL A 172 -8.42 16.46 5.42
CA VAL A 172 -9.44 17.39 5.95
C VAL A 172 -9.45 18.69 5.14
N GLY A 173 -8.30 19.16 4.66
CA GLY A 173 -8.16 20.33 3.79
C GLY A 173 -8.89 20.24 2.43
N TYR A 174 -9.35 19.05 2.02
CA TYR A 174 -10.24 18.89 0.87
C TYR A 174 -11.72 19.17 1.19
N PHE A 175 -12.10 19.19 2.46
CA PHE A 175 -13.48 19.41 2.92
C PHE A 175 -13.65 20.75 3.64
N THR A 176 -12.66 21.13 4.45
CA THR A 176 -12.55 22.45 5.09
C THR A 176 -11.49 23.26 4.34
N PRO A 177 -11.73 24.54 4.00
CA PRO A 177 -10.73 25.37 3.30
C PRO A 177 -9.36 25.30 3.97
N ILE A 178 -8.32 24.90 3.23
CA ILE A 178 -7.05 24.51 3.85
C ILE A 178 -6.34 25.65 4.57
N ARG A 179 -6.56 26.90 4.13
CA ARG A 179 -5.97 28.10 4.75
C ARG A 179 -6.60 28.41 6.10
N ASP A 180 -7.90 28.20 6.22
CA ASP A 180 -8.65 28.39 7.46
C ASP A 180 -8.29 27.26 8.43
N LEU A 181 -8.32 26.01 7.95
CA LEU A 181 -7.88 24.83 8.72
C LEU A 181 -6.44 24.99 9.22
N PHE A 182 -5.53 25.52 8.41
CA PHE A 182 -4.15 25.79 8.82
C PHE A 182 -4.07 26.80 9.98
N ALA A 183 -4.88 27.86 9.92
CA ALA A 183 -4.96 28.84 10.99
C ALA A 183 -5.54 28.21 12.27
N GLU A 184 -6.63 27.45 12.15
CA GLU A 184 -7.28 26.77 13.28
C GLU A 184 -6.35 25.78 13.98
N VAL A 185 -5.64 24.94 13.22
CA VAL A 185 -4.67 23.99 13.77
C VAL A 185 -3.52 24.73 14.46
N ARG A 186 -3.07 25.86 13.89
CA ARG A 186 -1.98 26.67 14.48
C ARG A 186 -2.38 27.31 15.81
N TYR A 187 -3.61 27.77 15.93
CA TYR A 187 -4.14 28.39 17.16
C TYR A 187 -4.80 27.39 18.11
N LEU A 188 -4.78 26.09 17.78
CA LEU A 188 -5.46 25.03 18.53
C LEU A 188 -6.95 25.33 18.75
N SER A 189 -7.58 25.95 17.75
CA SER A 189 -8.97 26.39 17.77
C SER A 189 -9.85 25.59 16.80
N THR A 190 -9.42 24.37 16.42
CA THR A 190 -10.19 23.48 15.55
C THR A 190 -11.51 23.08 16.19
N GLY A 191 -12.58 23.05 15.40
CA GLY A 191 -13.87 22.56 15.84
C GLY A 191 -13.87 21.05 16.13
N PRO A 192 -14.96 20.52 16.72
CA PRO A 192 -15.07 19.08 17.01
C PRO A 192 -14.97 18.19 15.76
N TRP A 193 -15.48 18.68 14.63
CA TRP A 193 -15.48 17.96 13.35
C TRP A 193 -14.06 17.83 12.79
N GLU A 194 -13.36 18.96 12.65
CA GLU A 194 -11.99 19.01 12.12
C GLU A 194 -11.06 18.18 13.01
N THR A 195 -11.20 18.33 14.33
CA THR A 195 -10.40 17.59 15.32
C THR A 195 -10.60 16.08 15.17
N PHE A 196 -11.84 15.61 15.11
CA PHE A 196 -12.14 14.19 14.97
C PHE A 196 -11.53 13.61 13.69
N TRP A 197 -11.79 14.22 12.53
CA TRP A 197 -11.31 13.69 11.25
C TRP A 197 -9.80 13.79 11.09
N LEU A 198 -9.18 14.85 11.62
CA LEU A 198 -7.73 15.01 11.62
C LEU A 198 -7.07 13.83 12.35
N PHE A 199 -7.50 13.54 13.58
CA PHE A 199 -6.95 12.41 14.35
C PHE A 199 -7.34 11.06 13.76
N PHE A 200 -8.56 10.91 13.24
CA PHE A 200 -9.01 9.69 12.59
C PHE A 200 -8.15 9.36 11.37
N TYR A 201 -7.96 10.29 10.44
CA TYR A 201 -7.14 10.06 9.25
C TYR A 201 -5.66 9.90 9.59
N THR A 202 -5.16 10.62 10.60
CA THR A 202 -3.81 10.41 11.14
C THR A 202 -3.65 8.98 11.63
N PHE A 203 -4.56 8.52 12.48
CA PHE A 203 -4.55 7.16 13.03
C PHE A 203 -4.69 6.10 11.93
N ALA A 204 -5.64 6.30 11.00
CA ALA A 204 -5.87 5.38 9.89
C ALA A 204 -4.65 5.27 8.98
N THR A 205 -4.02 6.40 8.62
CA THR A 205 -2.79 6.40 7.79
C THR A 205 -1.64 5.71 8.51
N TYR A 206 -1.43 6.05 9.78
CA TYR A 206 -0.40 5.45 10.63
C TYR A 206 -0.59 3.93 10.80
N GLY A 207 -1.82 3.48 11.06
CA GLY A 207 -2.17 2.07 11.20
C GLY A 207 -2.02 1.30 9.89
N ASN A 208 -2.66 1.79 8.83
CA ASN A 208 -2.75 1.10 7.54
C ASN A 208 -1.38 0.99 6.85
N ALA A 209 -0.62 2.09 6.77
CA ALA A 209 0.67 2.10 6.07
C ALA A 209 1.84 1.66 6.98
N GLY A 210 1.77 1.95 8.28
CA GLY A 210 2.84 1.62 9.22
C GLY A 210 2.85 0.15 9.64
N PHE A 211 1.69 -0.39 10.01
CA PHE A 211 1.55 -1.72 10.63
C PHE A 211 0.91 -2.75 9.72
N MET A 212 -0.23 -2.42 9.11
CA MET A 212 -1.03 -3.39 8.36
C MET A 212 -0.42 -3.67 6.98
N ARG A 213 0.12 -2.65 6.29
CA ARG A 213 0.86 -2.78 5.03
C ARG A 213 0.16 -3.68 4.01
N GLU A 214 0.76 -4.83 3.68
CA GLU A 214 0.25 -5.79 2.71
C GLU A 214 -1.03 -6.50 3.19
N GLN A 215 -1.30 -6.53 4.50
CA GLN A 215 -2.53 -7.09 5.05
C GLN A 215 -3.77 -6.35 4.52
N VAL A 216 -3.65 -5.04 4.31
CA VAL A 216 -4.71 -4.24 3.68
C VAL A 216 -4.97 -4.76 2.27
N CYS A 217 -3.92 -4.96 1.47
CA CYS A 217 -4.04 -5.47 0.11
C CYS A 217 -4.58 -6.92 0.05
N LYS A 218 -4.21 -7.77 1.01
CA LYS A 218 -4.62 -9.18 1.05
C LYS A 218 -6.06 -9.39 1.52
N TYR A 219 -6.46 -8.69 2.58
CA TYR A 219 -7.69 -9.00 3.33
C TYR A 219 -8.73 -7.88 3.32
N MET A 220 -8.33 -6.61 3.18
CA MET A 220 -9.27 -5.48 3.25
C MET A 220 -9.63 -4.94 1.86
N CYS A 221 -8.71 -5.01 0.90
CA CYS A 221 -8.90 -4.43 -0.42
C CYS A 221 -9.86 -5.29 -1.25
N PRO A 222 -11.09 -4.83 -1.54
CA PRO A 222 -12.03 -5.60 -2.36
C PRO A 222 -11.52 -5.71 -3.80
N TYR A 223 -10.82 -4.67 -4.28
CA TYR A 223 -10.29 -4.62 -5.64
C TYR A 223 -9.25 -5.71 -5.91
N ALA A 224 -8.43 -6.09 -4.92
CA ALA A 224 -7.48 -7.20 -5.08
C ALA A 224 -8.19 -8.54 -5.39
N ARG A 225 -9.42 -8.73 -4.89
CA ARG A 225 -10.24 -9.93 -5.15
C ARG A 225 -10.89 -9.89 -6.53
N PHE A 226 -11.42 -8.73 -6.93
CA PHE A 226 -11.92 -8.55 -8.29
C PHE A 226 -10.81 -8.76 -9.33
N GLN A 227 -9.60 -8.28 -9.03
CA GLN A 227 -8.45 -8.43 -9.93
C GLN A 227 -8.12 -9.89 -10.24
N SER A 228 -8.17 -10.80 -9.27
CA SER A 228 -7.94 -12.23 -9.55
C SER A 228 -9.00 -12.87 -10.46
N ALA A 229 -10.23 -12.34 -10.48
CA ALA A 229 -11.29 -12.82 -11.36
C ALA A 229 -11.23 -12.21 -12.77
N MET A 230 -10.55 -11.07 -12.93
CA MET A 230 -10.41 -10.36 -14.21
C MET A 230 -9.20 -10.79 -15.04
N PHE A 231 -8.29 -11.59 -14.47
CA PHE A 231 -7.10 -12.05 -15.19
C PHE A 231 -7.46 -13.15 -16.18
N ASP A 232 -7.04 -12.95 -17.43
CA ASP A 232 -7.11 -13.94 -18.50
C ASP A 232 -5.70 -14.34 -18.96
N LYS A 233 -5.63 -15.12 -20.06
CA LYS A 233 -4.35 -15.60 -20.61
C LYS A 233 -3.53 -14.51 -21.30
N ASP A 234 -4.19 -13.42 -21.71
CA ASP A 234 -3.59 -12.32 -22.46
C ASP A 234 -3.17 -11.16 -21.53
N THR A 235 -3.58 -11.21 -20.27
CA THR A 235 -3.21 -10.25 -19.23
C THR A 235 -1.71 -10.30 -18.98
N LEU A 236 -1.05 -9.14 -19.08
CA LEU A 236 0.38 -9.03 -18.77
C LEU A 236 0.65 -9.26 -17.28
N ILE A 237 1.34 -10.36 -16.96
CA ILE A 237 1.77 -10.70 -15.61
C ILE A 237 3.29 -10.84 -15.54
N VAL A 238 3.86 -10.44 -14.39
CA VAL A 238 5.27 -10.73 -14.08
C VAL A 238 5.32 -12.13 -13.47
N SER A 239 5.90 -13.08 -14.19
CA SER A 239 6.07 -14.47 -13.76
C SER A 239 7.50 -14.95 -14.01
N TYR A 240 7.87 -16.05 -13.35
CA TYR A 240 9.13 -16.73 -13.62
C TYR A 240 9.04 -17.53 -14.91
N ASP A 241 9.96 -17.26 -15.83
CA ASP A 241 10.13 -18.01 -17.07
C ASP A 241 10.91 -19.30 -16.79
N ARG A 242 10.21 -20.44 -16.84
CA ARG A 242 10.80 -21.75 -16.56
C ARG A 242 11.71 -22.23 -17.68
N GLU A 243 11.41 -21.93 -18.93
CA GLU A 243 12.21 -22.37 -20.08
C GLU A 243 13.57 -21.67 -20.08
N ARG A 244 13.59 -20.40 -19.67
CA ARG A 244 14.82 -19.62 -19.54
C ARG A 244 15.57 -19.91 -18.24
N GLY A 245 14.85 -20.15 -17.15
CA GLY A 245 15.40 -20.20 -15.80
C GLY A 245 15.93 -21.56 -15.37
N GLU A 246 15.42 -22.66 -15.93
CA GLU A 246 15.73 -24.03 -15.49
C GLU A 246 16.66 -24.78 -16.47
N PRO A 247 17.54 -25.68 -16.00
CA PRO A 247 17.77 -26.02 -14.59
C PRO A 247 18.51 -24.89 -13.86
N ARG A 248 17.97 -24.46 -12.72
CA ARG A 248 18.60 -23.42 -11.88
C ARG A 248 19.77 -23.99 -11.09
N GLY A 249 20.78 -23.15 -10.84
CA GLY A 249 21.93 -23.57 -10.05
C GLY A 249 22.93 -22.47 -9.77
N GLY A 250 23.67 -22.61 -8.68
CA GLY A 250 24.75 -21.70 -8.32
C GLY A 250 25.85 -21.72 -9.38
N ARG A 251 26.12 -20.56 -10.00
CA ARG A 251 27.18 -20.41 -11.00
C ARG A 251 28.49 -20.08 -10.31
N SER A 252 29.54 -20.86 -10.57
CA SER A 252 30.91 -20.41 -10.31
C SER A 252 31.33 -19.47 -11.45
N SER A 253 32.24 -18.52 -11.18
CA SER A 253 32.76 -17.59 -12.21
C SER A 253 33.48 -18.28 -13.37
N HIS A 254 33.71 -19.60 -13.28
CA HIS A 254 34.44 -20.42 -14.23
C HIS A 254 33.59 -21.56 -14.84
N ALA A 255 32.28 -21.62 -14.54
CA ALA A 255 31.40 -22.67 -15.06
C ALA A 255 30.99 -22.40 -16.52
N ASP A 256 30.94 -23.47 -17.31
CA ASP A 256 30.56 -23.43 -18.72
C ASP A 256 29.09 -23.01 -18.89
N HIS A 257 28.83 -22.06 -19.81
CA HIS A 257 27.55 -21.38 -19.93
C HIS A 257 26.38 -22.27 -20.40
N GLN A 258 26.65 -23.50 -20.84
CA GLN A 258 25.69 -24.31 -21.60
C GLN A 258 24.77 -25.22 -20.76
N ALA A 259 25.05 -25.46 -19.47
CA ALA A 259 24.32 -26.48 -18.70
C ALA A 259 23.25 -25.95 -17.73
N LEU A 260 23.20 -24.64 -17.46
CA LEU A 260 22.33 -24.04 -16.45
C LEU A 260 21.51 -22.87 -17.01
N GLY A 261 20.24 -22.79 -16.62
CA GLY A 261 19.37 -21.67 -16.95
C GLY A 261 19.80 -20.36 -16.26
N ASP A 262 19.13 -19.25 -16.59
CA ASP A 262 19.47 -17.91 -16.11
C ASP A 262 19.25 -17.69 -14.61
N CYS A 263 18.47 -18.54 -13.96
CA CYS A 263 18.25 -18.44 -12.52
C CYS A 263 19.45 -19.01 -11.75
N ILE A 264 20.14 -18.15 -11.01
CA ILE A 264 21.28 -18.52 -10.17
C ILE A 264 20.90 -18.94 -8.73
N ASP A 265 19.61 -19.18 -8.47
CA ASP A 265 19.10 -19.63 -7.17
C ASP A 265 19.46 -18.71 -5.97
N CYS A 266 19.56 -17.39 -6.18
CA CYS A 266 20.02 -16.45 -5.14
C CYS A 266 18.96 -16.06 -4.09
N HIS A 267 17.70 -16.49 -4.26
CA HIS A 267 16.56 -16.16 -3.40
C HIS A 267 16.25 -14.66 -3.20
N ILE A 268 16.86 -13.75 -3.96
CA ILE A 268 16.61 -12.30 -3.84
C ILE A 268 15.14 -11.97 -4.14
N CYS A 269 14.50 -12.68 -5.07
CA CYS A 269 13.07 -12.54 -5.38
C CYS A 269 12.17 -12.66 -4.14
N MET A 270 12.48 -13.60 -3.24
CA MET A 270 11.75 -13.79 -1.98
C MET A 270 12.09 -12.70 -0.95
N GLN A 271 13.35 -12.26 -0.89
CA GLN A 271 13.79 -11.22 0.04
C GLN A 271 13.19 -9.85 -0.26
N VAL A 272 12.97 -9.53 -1.53
CA VAL A 272 12.40 -8.24 -1.95
C VAL A 272 10.87 -8.24 -1.94
N CYS A 273 10.24 -9.42 -1.97
CA CYS A 273 8.79 -9.55 -1.97
C CYS A 273 8.23 -9.18 -0.58
N PRO A 274 7.36 -8.16 -0.46
CA PRO A 274 6.77 -7.78 0.82
C PRO A 274 5.90 -8.88 1.45
N THR A 275 5.40 -9.80 0.62
CA THR A 275 4.61 -10.96 1.04
C THR A 275 5.42 -12.26 1.15
N GLY A 276 6.72 -12.22 0.87
CA GLY A 276 7.63 -13.38 0.96
C GLY A 276 7.39 -14.46 -0.10
N ILE A 277 6.82 -14.11 -1.25
CA ILE A 277 6.51 -15.04 -2.34
C ILE A 277 7.78 -15.40 -3.10
N ASP A 278 7.94 -16.69 -3.38
CA ASP A 278 8.92 -17.16 -4.35
C ASP A 278 8.29 -17.23 -5.74
N ILE A 279 8.64 -16.26 -6.61
CA ILE A 279 8.10 -16.18 -7.97
C ILE A 279 8.35 -17.44 -8.81
N ARG A 280 9.34 -18.26 -8.44
CA ARG A 280 9.72 -19.48 -9.17
C ARG A 280 8.70 -20.60 -9.01
N GLU A 281 7.94 -20.56 -7.93
CA GLU A 281 6.83 -21.48 -7.67
C GLU A 281 5.53 -21.04 -8.37
N GLY A 282 5.54 -19.91 -9.08
CA GLY A 282 4.39 -19.37 -9.80
C GLY A 282 3.59 -18.36 -8.99
N LEU A 283 2.32 -18.15 -9.37
CA LEU A 283 1.42 -17.23 -8.68
C LEU A 283 0.93 -17.84 -7.38
N GLN A 284 1.23 -17.18 -6.26
CA GLN A 284 0.81 -17.56 -4.92
C GLN A 284 -0.24 -16.57 -4.40
N TYR A 285 -1.37 -17.07 -3.88
CA TYR A 285 -2.52 -16.28 -3.41
C TYR A 285 -2.58 -16.18 -1.89
#